data_AF-A0A3G6UTU3-F1
#
_entry.id   AF-A0A3G6UTU3-F1
#
_cell.length_a   1.000
_cell.length_b   1.000
_cell.length_c   1.000
_cell.angle_alpha   90.00
_cell.angle_beta   90.00
_cell.angle_gamma   90.00
#
_symmetry.space_group_name_H-M   'P 1'
#
loop_
_entity.id
_entity.type
_entity.pdbx_description
1 polymer ?
#
loop_
_entity_poly.entity_id
_entity_poly.type
_entity_poly.pdbx_seq_one_letter_code
_entity_poly.pdbx_strand_id
1 'polypeptide(L)'
;MILRINRYVIHNLKDLIKSGYLFAGLIAACVPAIVMTSFILNGNKPFTIKHVSNFYCMLGMLAAVLMPLSFINRDYSAKTISLINNLVQNRRNYVLANGFIALSIGLLYTMTGIVLLLMTKLLGVPGDLKISFLAGFSVNILLLVMAYFLFGYLLFLYGLRSGAVYGILTATMLFFPNALANAKGLIENKFLSELIENFPGYFFPIMVGSNPLSPLQYTIGLLTFIVLFAVVLRKSGRIEG
;
A
#
# COMPACT_ATOMS: atom_id res chain seq x y z
N MET A 1 -19.67 -25.68 -5.06
CA MET A 1 -20.03 -24.30 -5.52
C MET A 1 -18.76 -23.58 -5.92
N ILE A 2 -18.69 -22.94 -7.11
CA ILE A 2 -17.50 -22.20 -7.55
C ILE A 2 -17.62 -20.73 -7.14
N LEU A 3 -16.60 -20.18 -6.50
CA LEU A 3 -16.53 -18.77 -6.13
C LEU A 3 -16.44 -17.89 -7.38
N ARG A 4 -17.44 -17.03 -7.58
CA ARG A 4 -17.43 -16.03 -8.66
C ARG A 4 -16.72 -14.76 -8.21
N ILE A 5 -15.55 -14.49 -8.77
CA ILE A 5 -14.67 -13.35 -8.44
C ILE A 5 -15.46 -12.04 -8.43
N ASN A 6 -16.15 -11.70 -9.52
CA ASN A 6 -16.83 -10.41 -9.66
C ASN A 6 -17.88 -10.17 -8.57
N ARG A 7 -18.66 -11.20 -8.22
CA ARG A 7 -19.67 -11.07 -7.16
C ARG A 7 -19.03 -10.83 -5.80
N TYR A 8 -17.95 -11.56 -5.52
CA TYR A 8 -17.21 -11.42 -4.27
C TYR A 8 -16.58 -10.02 -4.14
N VAL A 9 -15.95 -9.52 -5.20
CA VAL A 9 -15.35 -8.17 -5.23
C VAL A 9 -16.42 -7.10 -5.01
N ILE A 10 -17.51 -7.14 -5.79
CA ILE A 10 -18.59 -6.14 -5.70
C ILE A 10 -19.23 -6.16 -4.31
N HIS A 11 -19.45 -7.33 -3.73
CA HIS A 11 -20.04 -7.45 -2.40
C HIS A 11 -19.15 -6.79 -1.34
N ASN A 12 -17.86 -7.15 -1.28
CA ASN A 12 -16.94 -6.60 -0.29
C ASN A 12 -16.70 -5.10 -0.48
N LEU A 13 -16.61 -4.59 -1.71
CA LEU A 13 -16.49 -3.15 -1.95
C LEU A 13 -17.75 -2.38 -1.51
N LYS A 14 -18.95 -2.93 -1.75
CA LYS A 14 -20.20 -2.32 -1.25
C LYS A 14 -20.23 -2.30 0.28
N ASP A 15 -19.79 -3.36 0.92
CA ASP A 15 -19.73 -3.44 2.38
C ASP A 15 -18.70 -2.45 2.95
N LEU A 16 -17.57 -2.24 2.26
CA LEU A 16 -16.56 -1.25 2.65
C LEU A 16 -17.11 0.18 2.65
N ILE A 17 -17.91 0.52 1.63
CA ILE A 17 -18.54 1.83 1.51
C ILE A 17 -19.59 2.00 2.62
N LYS A 18 -20.44 0.99 2.84
CA LYS A 18 -21.51 1.04 3.85
C LYS A 18 -20.99 1.12 5.29
N SER A 19 -19.88 0.43 5.59
CA SER A 19 -19.29 0.41 6.93
C SER A 19 -18.57 1.70 7.31
N GLY A 20 -18.35 2.62 6.36
CA GLY A 20 -17.68 3.90 6.63
C GLY A 20 -16.15 3.83 6.74
N TYR A 21 -15.56 2.63 6.81
CA TYR A 21 -14.11 2.46 6.94
C TYR A 21 -13.34 3.09 5.78
N LEU A 22 -13.89 3.04 4.54
CA LEU A 22 -13.29 3.72 3.39
C LEU A 22 -13.14 5.22 3.65
N PHE A 23 -14.20 5.88 4.10
CA PHE A 23 -14.20 7.32 4.36
C PHE A 23 -13.27 7.68 5.51
N ALA A 24 -13.28 6.89 6.59
CA ALA A 24 -12.35 7.08 7.71
C ALA A 24 -10.89 7.02 7.26
N GLY A 25 -10.51 6.04 6.43
CA GLY A 25 -9.16 5.94 5.90
C GLY A 25 -8.78 7.07 4.95
N LEU A 26 -9.69 7.53 4.10
CA LEU A 26 -9.45 8.67 3.22
C LEU A 26 -9.28 9.98 3.99
N ILE A 27 -10.10 10.21 5.02
CA ILE A 27 -9.94 11.36 5.92
C ILE A 27 -8.58 11.28 6.63
N ALA A 28 -8.24 10.11 7.19
CA ALA A 28 -6.95 9.90 7.84
C ALA A 28 -5.75 10.14 6.91
N ALA A 29 -5.89 9.83 5.62
CA ALA A 29 -4.87 10.11 4.60
C ALA A 29 -4.77 11.61 4.26
N CYS A 30 -5.91 12.29 4.11
CA CYS A 30 -5.95 13.69 3.68
C CYS A 30 -5.60 14.67 4.79
N VAL A 31 -5.97 14.40 6.05
CA VAL A 31 -5.78 15.34 7.17
C VAL A 31 -4.31 15.78 7.34
N PRO A 32 -3.31 14.88 7.40
CA PRO A 32 -1.90 15.28 7.51
C PRO A 32 -1.45 16.14 6.33
N ALA A 33 -1.91 15.83 5.13
CA ALA A 33 -1.55 16.56 3.91
C ALA A 33 -2.17 17.97 3.91
N ILE A 34 -3.43 18.11 4.32
CA ILE A 34 -4.11 19.41 4.45
C ILE A 34 -3.43 20.27 5.50
N VAL A 35 -3.12 19.70 6.67
CA VAL A 35 -2.37 20.40 7.73
C VAL A 35 -1.02 20.89 7.20
N MET A 36 -0.31 20.04 6.46
CA MET A 36 0.95 20.41 5.83
C MET A 36 0.77 21.56 4.81
N THR A 37 -0.27 21.53 3.99
CA THR A 37 -0.62 22.63 3.08
C THR A 37 -0.83 23.93 3.84
N SER A 38 -1.62 23.94 4.92
CA SER A 38 -1.83 25.13 5.74
C SER A 38 -0.54 25.67 6.34
N PHE A 39 0.36 24.79 6.80
CA PHE A 39 1.67 25.21 7.31
C PHE A 39 2.56 25.85 6.24
N ILE A 40 2.50 25.36 5.00
CA ILE A 40 3.27 25.91 3.88
C ILE A 40 2.74 27.29 3.49
N LEU A 41 1.42 27.45 3.42
CA LEU A 41 0.81 28.72 3.00
C LEU A 41 0.97 29.82 4.07
N ASN A 42 1.00 29.45 5.35
CA ASN A 42 1.11 30.41 6.46
C ASN A 42 2.54 30.62 6.97
N GLY A 43 3.54 29.91 6.45
CA GLY A 43 4.91 29.93 6.96
C GLY A 43 5.96 30.09 5.87
N ASN A 44 7.00 30.89 6.13
CA ASN A 44 8.19 31.02 5.26
C ASN A 44 9.13 29.80 5.35
N LYS A 45 8.60 28.58 5.42
CA LYS A 45 9.41 27.36 5.49
C LYS A 45 9.65 26.79 4.08
N PRO A 46 10.81 26.18 3.80
CA PRO A 46 11.19 25.68 2.47
C PRO A 46 10.51 24.34 2.12
N PHE A 47 9.22 24.21 2.45
CA PHE A 47 8.45 23.01 2.18
C PHE A 47 7.71 23.14 0.85
N THR A 48 7.55 22.01 0.17
CA THR A 48 7.04 21.93 -1.21
C THR A 48 5.91 20.92 -1.34
N ILE A 49 5.27 20.88 -2.51
CA ILE A 49 4.21 19.93 -2.84
C ILE A 49 4.59 18.45 -2.63
N LYS A 50 5.89 18.10 -2.73
CA LYS A 50 6.39 16.75 -2.43
C LYS A 50 6.24 16.38 -0.96
N HIS A 51 6.32 17.36 -0.06
CA HIS A 51 6.10 17.13 1.36
C HIS A 51 4.63 16.83 1.63
N VAL A 52 3.72 17.60 1.01
CA VAL A 52 2.27 17.34 1.07
C VAL A 52 1.95 15.92 0.61
N SER A 53 2.54 15.50 -0.52
CA SER A 53 2.42 14.14 -1.04
C SER A 53 2.93 13.07 -0.08
N ASN A 54 4.10 13.28 0.55
CA ASN A 54 4.62 12.35 1.57
C ASN A 54 3.68 12.22 2.78
N PHE A 55 3.15 13.34 3.29
CA PHE A 55 2.22 13.33 4.42
C PHE A 55 0.92 12.60 4.07
N TYR A 56 0.42 12.76 2.83
CA TYR A 56 -0.70 11.98 2.32
C TYR A 56 -0.37 10.47 2.30
N CYS A 57 0.77 10.11 1.72
CA CYS A 57 1.16 8.72 1.57
C CYS A 57 1.41 8.00 2.89
N MET A 58 1.88 8.69 3.94
CA MET A 58 2.24 8.07 5.21
C MET A 58 1.08 7.25 5.80
N LEU A 59 -0.07 7.89 6.04
CA LEU A 59 -1.26 7.19 6.54
C LEU A 59 -2.11 6.60 5.41
N GLY A 60 -2.12 7.24 4.24
CA GLY A 60 -2.90 6.77 3.11
C GLY A 60 -2.48 5.41 2.60
N MET A 61 -1.17 5.16 2.47
CA MET A 61 -0.67 3.87 2.00
C MET A 61 -0.93 2.76 3.02
N LEU A 62 -0.77 3.06 4.31
CA LEU A 62 -1.08 2.11 5.38
C LEU A 62 -2.57 1.73 5.33
N ALA A 63 -3.47 2.72 5.25
CA ALA A 63 -4.90 2.47 5.15
C ALA A 63 -5.26 1.67 3.89
N ALA A 64 -4.68 2.03 2.74
CA ALA A 64 -4.90 1.33 1.46
C ALA A 64 -4.43 -0.14 1.49
N VAL A 65 -3.39 -0.47 2.25
CA VAL A 65 -2.91 -1.85 2.45
C VAL A 65 -3.77 -2.61 3.46
N LEU A 66 -4.14 -1.99 4.58
CA LEU A 66 -4.86 -2.66 5.67
C LEU A 66 -6.32 -2.95 5.33
N MET A 67 -6.99 -2.08 4.57
CA MET A 67 -8.39 -2.28 4.17
C MET A 67 -8.63 -3.61 3.45
N PRO A 68 -7.94 -3.97 2.35
CA PRO A 68 -8.15 -5.25 1.69
C PRO A 68 -7.77 -6.44 2.59
N LEU A 69 -6.76 -6.28 3.47
CA LEU A 69 -6.36 -7.31 4.43
C LEU A 69 -7.42 -7.55 5.52
N SER A 70 -8.23 -6.54 5.85
CA SER A 70 -9.30 -6.68 6.82
C SER A 70 -10.37 -7.70 6.40
N PHE A 71 -10.63 -7.83 5.10
CA PHE A 71 -11.52 -8.86 4.56
C PHE A 71 -10.94 -10.27 4.75
N ILE A 72 -9.65 -10.44 4.46
CA ILE A 72 -8.96 -11.70 4.69
C ILE A 72 -9.02 -12.04 6.18
N ASN A 73 -8.68 -11.09 7.05
CA ASN A 73 -8.77 -11.32 8.48
C ASN A 73 -10.19 -11.70 8.94
N ARG A 74 -11.22 -11.00 8.45
CA ARG A 74 -12.62 -11.30 8.76
C ARG A 74 -12.96 -12.74 8.40
N ASP A 75 -12.57 -13.17 7.21
CA ASP A 75 -12.93 -14.49 6.70
C ASP A 75 -12.16 -15.62 7.42
N TYR A 76 -10.89 -15.38 7.78
CA TYR A 76 -10.10 -16.32 8.59
C TYR A 76 -10.61 -16.37 10.05
N SER A 77 -10.92 -15.22 10.65
CA SER A 77 -11.40 -15.13 12.04
C SER A 77 -12.78 -15.74 12.21
N ALA A 78 -13.69 -15.51 11.25
CA ALA A 78 -15.04 -16.07 11.27
C ALA A 78 -15.11 -17.54 10.81
N LYS A 79 -13.96 -18.16 10.48
CA LYS A 79 -13.84 -19.51 9.90
C LYS A 79 -14.64 -19.72 8.60
N THR A 80 -15.20 -18.66 8.01
CA THR A 80 -15.91 -18.72 6.72
C THR A 80 -14.95 -19.06 5.58
N ILE A 81 -13.65 -18.83 5.77
CA ILE A 81 -12.61 -19.24 4.84
C ILE A 81 -12.64 -20.75 4.54
N SER A 82 -13.07 -21.60 5.48
CA SER A 82 -13.18 -23.06 5.26
C SER A 82 -14.24 -23.40 4.22
N LEU A 83 -15.35 -22.64 4.18
CA LEU A 83 -16.42 -22.79 3.19
C LEU A 83 -15.97 -22.31 1.80
N ILE A 84 -15.11 -21.28 1.76
CA ILE A 84 -14.58 -20.70 0.52
C ILE A 84 -13.46 -21.58 -0.05
N ASN A 85 -12.54 -22.07 0.79
CA ASN A 85 -11.34 -22.81 0.38
C ASN A 85 -11.56 -24.32 0.21
N ASN A 86 -12.78 -24.75 -0.12
CA ASN A 86 -13.15 -26.15 -0.33
C ASN A 86 -12.56 -26.78 -1.61
N LEU A 87 -12.17 -25.97 -2.60
CA LEU A 87 -11.61 -26.43 -3.88
C LEU A 87 -10.37 -25.59 -4.23
N VAL A 88 -9.38 -26.20 -4.88
CA VAL A 88 -8.18 -25.50 -5.38
C VAL A 88 -8.55 -24.32 -6.27
N GLN A 89 -9.57 -24.49 -7.13
CA GLN A 89 -10.07 -23.40 -7.98
C GLN A 89 -10.62 -22.23 -7.15
N ASN A 90 -11.37 -22.52 -6.07
CA ASN A 90 -11.93 -21.47 -5.22
C ASN A 90 -10.86 -20.72 -4.43
N ARG A 91 -9.81 -21.42 -3.98
CA ARG A 91 -8.64 -20.81 -3.33
C ARG A 91 -7.94 -19.83 -4.26
N ARG A 92 -7.70 -20.22 -5.51
CA ARG A 92 -7.14 -19.33 -6.55
C ARG A 92 -8.05 -18.15 -6.81
N ASN A 93 -9.35 -18.38 -7.00
CA ASN A 93 -10.33 -17.32 -7.21
C ASN A 93 -10.39 -16.36 -6.02
N TYR A 94 -10.24 -16.84 -4.78
CA TYR A 94 -10.23 -16.03 -3.57
C TYR A 94 -8.99 -15.14 -3.50
N VAL A 95 -7.80 -15.67 -3.83
CA VAL A 95 -6.57 -14.86 -3.94
C VAL A 95 -6.73 -13.77 -4.99
N LEU A 96 -7.22 -14.13 -6.18
CA LEU A 96 -7.44 -13.17 -7.27
C LEU A 96 -8.47 -12.11 -6.89
N ALA A 97 -9.58 -12.51 -6.27
CA ALA A 97 -10.63 -11.57 -5.88
C ALA A 97 -10.15 -10.56 -4.83
N ASN A 98 -9.41 -10.99 -3.80
CA ASN A 98 -8.83 -10.04 -2.84
C ASN A 98 -7.73 -9.18 -3.48
N GLY A 99 -6.97 -9.71 -4.45
CA GLY A 99 -6.06 -8.91 -5.26
C GLY A 99 -6.77 -7.80 -6.06
N PHE A 100 -7.93 -8.09 -6.66
CA PHE A 100 -8.74 -7.07 -7.34
C PHE A 100 -9.32 -6.02 -6.39
N ILE A 101 -9.70 -6.41 -5.16
CA ILE A 101 -10.12 -5.46 -4.12
C ILE A 101 -8.95 -4.55 -3.76
N ALA A 102 -7.76 -5.10 -3.49
CA ALA A 102 -6.56 -4.33 -3.18
C ALA A 102 -6.20 -3.36 -4.32
N LEU A 103 -6.29 -3.81 -5.58
CA LEU A 103 -6.06 -2.96 -6.75
C LEU A 103 -7.09 -1.82 -6.84
N SER A 104 -8.37 -2.10 -6.60
CA SER A 104 -9.44 -1.10 -6.65
C SER A 104 -9.27 -0.04 -5.56
N ILE A 105 -8.91 -0.45 -4.34
CA ILE A 105 -8.61 0.46 -3.23
C ILE A 105 -7.35 1.27 -3.55
N GLY A 106 -6.28 0.63 -4.05
CA GLY A 106 -5.06 1.31 -4.47
C GLY A 106 -5.33 2.39 -5.52
N LEU A 107 -6.11 2.08 -6.56
CA LEU A 107 -6.53 3.05 -7.57
C LEU A 107 -7.31 4.22 -6.98
N LEU A 108 -8.22 3.95 -6.04
CA LEU A 108 -9.00 4.98 -5.38
C LEU A 108 -8.09 5.94 -4.61
N TYR A 109 -7.15 5.42 -3.80
CA TYR A 109 -6.18 6.25 -3.07
C TYR A 109 -5.26 7.01 -4.02
N THR A 110 -4.79 6.39 -5.11
CA THR A 110 -4.03 7.10 -6.15
C THR A 110 -4.81 8.30 -6.68
N MET A 111 -6.08 8.11 -7.06
CA MET A 111 -6.93 9.19 -7.59
C MET A 111 -7.17 10.28 -6.54
N THR A 112 -7.45 9.92 -5.29
CA THR A 112 -7.60 10.89 -4.20
C THR A 112 -6.31 11.70 -3.99
N GLY A 113 -5.15 11.04 -4.00
CA GLY A 113 -3.85 11.70 -3.90
C GLY A 113 -3.59 12.67 -5.04
N ILE A 114 -3.87 12.27 -6.29
CA ILE A 114 -3.72 13.16 -7.46
C ILE A 114 -4.62 14.39 -7.33
N VAL A 115 -5.90 14.21 -6.99
CA VAL A 115 -6.84 15.33 -6.80
C VAL A 115 -6.34 16.27 -5.69
N LEU A 116 -5.88 15.71 -4.57
CA LEU A 116 -5.32 16.50 -3.47
C LEU A 116 -4.08 17.29 -3.91
N LEU A 117 -3.17 16.69 -4.66
CA LEU A 117 -1.97 17.37 -5.16
C LEU A 117 -2.30 18.48 -6.17
N LEU A 118 -3.27 18.24 -7.06
CA LEU A 118 -3.74 19.28 -7.98
C LEU A 118 -4.37 20.46 -7.23
N MET A 119 -5.23 20.18 -6.24
CA MET A 119 -5.87 21.23 -5.44
C MET A 119 -4.85 22.04 -4.63
N THR A 120 -3.88 21.37 -4.01
CA THR A 120 -2.84 22.06 -3.24
C THR A 120 -1.91 22.89 -4.12
N LYS A 121 -1.65 22.45 -5.36
CA LYS A 121 -0.95 23.28 -6.35
C LYS A 121 -1.75 24.54 -6.72
N LEU A 122 -3.06 24.41 -6.92
CA LEU A 122 -3.94 25.55 -7.20
C LEU A 122 -4.00 26.55 -6.05
N LEU A 123 -3.89 26.08 -4.80
CA LEU A 123 -3.82 26.93 -3.61
C LEU A 123 -2.49 27.68 -3.44
N GLY A 124 -1.52 27.48 -4.34
CA GLY A 124 -0.25 28.23 -4.33
C GLY A 124 0.91 27.52 -3.63
N VAL A 125 0.79 26.23 -3.29
CA VAL A 125 1.91 25.45 -2.72
C VAL A 125 3.07 25.40 -3.72
N PRO A 126 4.30 25.77 -3.32
CA PRO A 126 5.47 25.80 -4.19
C PRO A 126 5.94 24.39 -4.60
N GLY A 127 6.62 24.33 -5.74
CA GLY A 127 7.15 23.10 -6.34
C GLY A 127 6.41 22.67 -7.61
N ASP A 128 7.12 22.02 -8.52
CA ASP A 128 6.59 21.60 -9.81
C ASP A 128 5.85 20.27 -9.72
N LEU A 129 4.64 20.24 -10.27
CA LEU A 129 3.84 19.03 -10.43
C LEU A 129 3.91 18.58 -11.89
N LYS A 130 5.04 18.00 -12.28
CA LYS A 130 5.24 17.48 -13.64
C LYS A 130 4.37 16.25 -13.88
N ILE A 131 3.95 16.03 -15.13
CA ILE A 131 3.18 14.83 -15.52
C ILE A 131 3.95 13.55 -15.18
N SER A 132 5.28 13.56 -15.37
CA SER A 132 6.15 12.43 -15.01
C SER A 132 6.13 12.12 -13.51
N PHE A 133 5.96 13.13 -12.65
CA PHE A 133 5.80 12.94 -11.22
C PHE A 133 4.45 12.28 -10.91
N LEU A 134 3.34 12.75 -11.50
CA LEU A 134 2.01 12.17 -11.28
C LEU A 134 1.92 10.71 -11.78
N ALA A 135 2.52 10.42 -12.94
CA ALA A 135 2.61 9.06 -13.47
C ALA A 135 3.42 8.16 -12.53
N GLY A 136 4.60 8.62 -12.10
CA GLY A 136 5.44 7.89 -11.15
C GLY A 136 4.74 7.66 -9.81
N PHE A 137 4.13 8.68 -9.24
CA PHE A 137 3.30 8.60 -8.03
C PHE A 137 2.22 7.52 -8.15
N SER A 138 1.51 7.48 -9.28
CA SER A 138 0.46 6.50 -9.53
C SER A 138 0.99 5.07 -9.54
N VAL A 139 2.08 4.83 -10.27
CA VAL A 139 2.70 3.51 -10.36
C VAL A 139 3.29 3.09 -9.01
N ASN A 140 3.93 4.01 -8.30
CA ASN A 140 4.51 3.77 -6.98
C ASN A 140 3.46 3.30 -5.97
N ILE A 141 2.32 4.00 -5.89
CA ILE A 141 1.23 3.63 -4.98
C ILE A 141 0.72 2.24 -5.31
N LEU A 142 0.45 1.96 -6.58
CA LEU A 142 -0.10 0.66 -6.99
C LEU A 142 0.88 -0.48 -6.67
N LEU A 143 2.17 -0.32 -6.99
CA LEU A 143 3.18 -1.32 -6.68
C LEU A 143 3.32 -1.52 -5.17
N LEU A 144 3.37 -0.44 -4.38
CA LEU A 144 3.46 -0.51 -2.93
C LEU A 144 2.26 -1.23 -2.34
N VAL A 145 1.04 -0.79 -2.66
CA VAL A 145 -0.20 -1.35 -2.11
C VAL A 145 -0.29 -2.84 -2.44
N MET A 146 -0.02 -3.23 -3.69
CA MET A 146 -0.09 -4.63 -4.11
C MET A 146 1.01 -5.49 -3.47
N ALA A 147 2.24 -4.99 -3.37
CA ALA A 147 3.34 -5.74 -2.74
C ALA A 147 3.10 -5.94 -1.24
N TYR A 148 2.75 -4.87 -0.50
CA TYR A 148 2.49 -4.96 0.94
C TYR A 148 1.20 -5.71 1.27
N PHE A 149 0.16 -5.62 0.42
CA PHE A 149 -1.02 -6.47 0.53
C PHE A 149 -0.64 -7.96 0.42
N LEU A 150 0.13 -8.34 -0.59
CA LEU A 150 0.55 -9.74 -0.75
C LEU A 150 1.46 -10.21 0.39
N PHE A 151 2.34 -9.33 0.88
CA PHE A 151 3.15 -9.61 2.06
C PHE A 151 2.28 -9.85 3.30
N GLY A 152 1.32 -8.98 3.57
CA GLY A 152 0.36 -9.15 4.67
C GLY A 152 -0.49 -10.41 4.53
N TYR A 153 -0.96 -10.72 3.32
CA TYR A 153 -1.69 -11.94 3.04
C TYR A 153 -0.81 -13.17 3.32
N LEU A 154 0.45 -13.14 2.89
CA LEU A 154 1.38 -14.22 3.18
C LEU A 154 1.52 -14.47 4.68
N LEU A 155 1.59 -13.42 5.50
CA LEU A 155 1.61 -13.56 6.97
C LEU A 155 0.35 -14.25 7.51
N PHE A 156 -0.84 -13.92 7.00
CA PHE A 156 -2.07 -14.64 7.35
C PHE A 156 -2.01 -16.12 6.94
N LEU A 157 -1.45 -16.43 5.77
CA LEU A 157 -1.26 -17.82 5.31
C LEU A 157 -0.24 -18.61 6.16
N TYR A 158 0.64 -17.92 6.89
CA TYR A 158 1.53 -18.51 7.88
C TYR A 158 0.91 -18.62 9.28
N GLY A 159 -0.37 -18.26 9.43
CA GLY A 159 -1.11 -18.40 10.70
C GLY A 159 -0.86 -17.27 11.70
N LEU A 160 -0.25 -16.16 11.28
CA LEU A 160 -0.10 -15.01 12.17
C LEU A 160 -1.48 -14.40 12.49
N ARG A 161 -1.69 -14.02 13.76
CA ARG A 161 -2.90 -13.32 14.21
C ARG A 161 -2.94 -11.91 13.63
N SER A 162 -4.13 -11.36 13.41
CA SER A 162 -4.34 -10.04 12.81
C SER A 162 -3.59 -8.91 13.48
N GLY A 163 -3.58 -8.87 14.82
CA GLY A 163 -2.81 -7.86 15.57
C GLY A 163 -1.31 -7.88 15.22
N ALA A 164 -0.73 -9.07 15.07
CA ALA A 164 0.67 -9.21 14.66
C ALA A 164 0.88 -8.80 13.19
N VAL A 165 0.00 -9.22 12.28
CA VAL A 165 0.08 -8.84 10.86
C VAL A 165 0.01 -7.32 10.70
N TYR A 166 -0.97 -6.66 11.33
CA TYR A 166 -1.12 -5.22 11.23
C TYR A 166 0.02 -4.46 11.93
N GLY A 167 0.51 -4.97 13.06
CA GLY A 167 1.68 -4.43 13.75
C GLY A 167 2.94 -4.49 12.88
N ILE A 168 3.21 -5.64 12.24
CA ILE A 168 4.35 -5.82 11.33
C ILE A 168 4.24 -4.87 10.13
N LEU A 169 3.07 -4.76 9.51
CA LEU A 169 2.87 -3.86 8.36
C LEU A 169 3.06 -2.39 8.76
N THR A 170 2.51 -2.00 9.90
CA THR A 170 2.70 -0.64 10.44
C THR A 170 4.18 -0.36 10.72
N ALA A 171 4.88 -1.30 11.36
CA ALA A 171 6.31 -1.20 11.64
C ALA A 171 7.14 -1.06 10.35
N THR A 172 6.89 -1.94 9.38
CA THR A 172 7.63 -1.99 8.11
C THR A 172 7.35 -0.81 7.18
N MET A 173 6.15 -0.23 7.21
CA MET A 173 5.80 0.92 6.38
C MET A 173 6.17 2.27 7.02
N LEU A 174 6.06 2.42 8.34
CA LEU A 174 6.23 3.73 9.00
C LEU A 174 7.57 3.91 9.72
N PHE A 175 8.10 2.86 10.34
CA PHE A 175 9.23 2.99 11.25
C PHE A 175 10.52 2.42 10.65
N PHE A 176 10.44 1.22 10.08
CA PHE A 176 11.56 0.52 9.49
C PHE A 176 12.29 1.30 8.38
N PRO A 177 11.61 1.98 7.45
CA PRO A 177 12.28 2.72 6.38
C PRO A 177 13.08 3.91 6.92
N ASN A 178 12.56 4.56 7.96
CA ASN A 178 13.24 5.65 8.66
C ASN A 178 14.46 5.15 9.45
N ALA A 179 14.35 3.98 10.10
CA ALA A 179 15.49 3.35 10.75
C ALA A 179 16.61 3.01 9.74
N LEU A 180 16.24 2.48 8.58
CA LEU A 180 17.19 2.22 7.49
C LEU A 180 17.78 3.51 6.90
N ALA A 181 17.01 4.59 6.80
CA ALA A 181 17.50 5.89 6.32
C ALA A 181 18.59 6.43 7.26
N ASN A 182 18.37 6.34 8.58
CA ASN A 182 19.35 6.74 9.57
C ASN A 182 20.59 5.85 9.55
N ALA A 183 20.41 4.52 9.46
CA ALA A 183 21.52 3.58 9.34
C ALA A 183 22.38 3.88 8.11
N LYS A 184 21.74 4.12 6.96
CA LYS A 184 22.42 4.51 5.72
C LYS A 184 23.27 5.78 5.89
N GLY A 185 22.78 6.78 6.63
CA GLY A 185 23.52 8.01 6.91
C GLY A 185 24.81 7.81 7.71
N LEU A 186 24.94 6.67 8.39
CA LEU A 186 26.12 6.29 9.19
C LEU A 186 27.05 5.31 8.46
N ILE A 187 26.61 4.74 7.33
CA ILE A 187 27.36 3.75 6.57
C ILE A 187 28.27 4.47 5.55
N GLU A 188 29.57 4.34 5.72
CA GLU A 188 30.56 4.81 4.73
C GLU A 188 30.68 3.86 3.53
N ASN A 189 30.24 2.61 3.68
CA ASN A 189 30.30 1.59 2.63
C ASN A 189 29.22 1.82 1.54
N LYS A 190 29.69 2.22 0.35
CA LYS A 190 28.82 2.50 -0.81
C LYS A 190 27.94 1.31 -1.23
N PHE A 191 28.47 0.09 -1.21
CA PHE A 191 27.71 -1.10 -1.61
C PHE A 191 26.53 -1.37 -0.67
N LEU A 192 26.76 -1.29 0.65
CA LEU A 192 25.68 -1.46 1.64
C LEU A 192 24.63 -0.37 1.54
N SER A 193 25.04 0.87 1.27
CA SER A 193 24.14 2.00 1.03
C SER A 193 23.24 1.77 -0.18
N GLU A 194 23.81 1.34 -1.31
CA GLU A 194 23.06 1.01 -2.54
C GLU A 194 22.12 -0.19 -2.34
N LEU A 195 22.51 -1.17 -1.53
CA LEU A 195 21.65 -2.32 -1.21
C LEU A 195 20.41 -1.87 -0.41
N ILE A 196 20.57 -0.97 0.56
CA ILE A 196 19.46 -0.39 1.32
C ILE A 196 18.56 0.43 0.39
N GLU A 197 19.12 1.29 -0.46
CA GLU A 197 18.36 2.11 -1.41
C GLU A 197 17.49 1.32 -2.38
N ASN A 198 17.91 0.09 -2.71
CA ASN A 198 17.23 -0.80 -3.64
C ASN A 198 16.41 -1.89 -2.94
N PHE A 199 16.32 -1.87 -1.60
CA PHE A 199 15.48 -2.79 -0.85
C PHE A 199 14.00 -2.35 -0.90
N PRO A 200 13.05 -3.21 -1.33
CA PRO A 200 11.63 -2.86 -1.41
C PRO A 200 11.02 -2.32 -0.11
N GLY A 201 11.43 -2.87 1.03
CA GLY A 201 10.97 -2.37 2.33
C GLY A 201 11.47 -0.98 2.69
N TYR A 202 12.49 -0.48 1.98
CA TYR A 202 13.02 0.87 2.14
C TYR A 202 12.46 1.83 1.08
N PHE A 203 12.65 1.52 -0.20
CA PHE A 203 12.33 2.49 -1.26
C PHE A 203 10.83 2.69 -1.43
N PHE A 204 9.99 1.65 -1.24
CA PHE A 204 8.55 1.84 -1.41
C PHE A 204 8.03 2.90 -0.43
N PRO A 205 8.20 2.78 0.91
CA PRO A 205 7.63 3.76 1.82
C PRO A 205 8.30 5.13 1.76
N ILE A 206 9.62 5.20 1.50
CA ILE A 206 10.36 6.47 1.44
C ILE A 206 10.04 7.26 0.17
N MET A 207 9.93 6.58 -0.98
CA MET A 207 9.87 7.23 -2.28
C MET A 207 8.45 7.40 -2.83
N VAL A 208 7.45 6.65 -2.32
CA VAL A 208 6.09 6.63 -2.87
C VAL A 208 5.47 8.03 -3.06
N GLY A 209 5.65 8.92 -2.09
CA GLY A 209 5.12 10.28 -2.13
C GLY A 209 6.12 11.33 -2.62
N SER A 210 7.42 11.02 -2.71
CA SER A 210 8.46 12.03 -2.85
C SER A 210 9.03 12.14 -4.24
N ASN A 211 9.28 11.00 -4.91
CA ASN A 211 9.87 10.95 -6.24
C ASN A 211 9.44 9.68 -7.00
N PRO A 212 9.38 9.72 -8.34
CA PRO A 212 9.33 8.51 -9.14
C PRO A 212 10.51 7.60 -8.82
N LEU A 213 10.27 6.29 -8.79
CA LEU A 213 11.35 5.32 -8.58
C LEU A 213 12.32 5.33 -9.77
N SER A 214 13.56 4.90 -9.52
CA SER A 214 14.52 4.65 -10.58
C SER A 214 14.10 3.43 -11.42
N PRO A 215 14.59 3.29 -12.67
CA PRO A 215 14.31 2.11 -13.48
C PRO A 215 14.64 0.79 -12.77
N LEU A 216 15.78 0.74 -12.06
CA LEU A 216 16.20 -0.43 -11.29
C LEU A 216 15.19 -0.74 -10.17
N GLN A 217 14.75 0.27 -9.42
CA GLN A 217 13.77 0.11 -8.35
C GLN A 217 12.41 -0.36 -8.88
N TYR A 218 11.98 0.12 -10.04
CA TYR A 218 10.76 -0.41 -10.69
C TYR A 218 10.93 -1.88 -11.06
N THR A 219 12.07 -2.28 -11.63
CA THR A 219 12.35 -3.69 -11.96
C THR A 219 12.31 -4.56 -10.70
N ILE A 220 13.00 -4.14 -9.63
CA ILE A 220 13.01 -4.87 -8.34
C ILE A 220 11.60 -4.92 -7.74
N GLY A 221 10.85 -3.82 -7.78
CA GLY A 221 9.48 -3.75 -7.27
C GLY A 221 8.54 -4.70 -8.01
N LEU A 222 8.63 -4.76 -9.35
CA LEU A 222 7.84 -5.66 -10.17
C LEU A 222 8.21 -7.14 -9.92
N LEU A 223 9.51 -7.45 -9.83
CA LEU A 223 9.97 -8.79 -9.47
C LEU A 223 9.47 -9.21 -8.07
N THR A 224 9.54 -8.30 -7.10
CA THR A 224 9.04 -8.53 -5.74
C THR A 224 7.56 -8.85 -5.75
N PHE A 225 6.76 -8.07 -6.49
CA PHE A 225 5.33 -8.34 -6.68
C PHE A 225 5.07 -9.73 -7.28
N ILE A 226 5.76 -10.09 -8.37
CA ILE A 226 5.59 -11.38 -9.05
C ILE A 226 5.94 -12.54 -8.10
N VAL A 227 7.06 -12.44 -7.39
CA VAL A 227 7.50 -13.46 -6.43
C VAL A 227 6.49 -13.62 -5.30
N LEU A 228 6.08 -12.51 -4.67
CA LEU A 228 5.08 -12.55 -3.60
C LEU A 228 3.75 -13.16 -4.09
N PHE A 229 3.30 -12.78 -5.28
CA PHE A 229 2.07 -13.30 -5.87
C PHE A 229 2.14 -14.81 -6.11
N ALA A 230 3.26 -15.28 -6.69
CA ALA A 230 3.50 -16.70 -6.93
C ALA A 230 3.55 -17.50 -5.61
N VAL A 231 4.21 -16.97 -4.59
CA VAL A 231 4.30 -17.61 -3.27
C VAL A 231 2.93 -17.68 -2.59
N VAL A 232 2.15 -16.59 -2.61
CA VAL A 232 0.78 -16.55 -2.06
C VAL A 232 -0.12 -17.57 -2.76
N LEU A 233 -0.09 -17.64 -4.09
CA LEU A 233 -0.85 -18.63 -4.85
C LEU A 233 -0.44 -20.07 -4.51
N ARG A 234 0.87 -20.34 -4.45
CA ARG A 234 1.41 -21.67 -4.13
C ARG A 234 1.03 -22.10 -2.72
N LYS A 235 1.16 -21.20 -1.74
CA LYS A 235 0.84 -21.49 -0.34
C LYS A 235 -0.66 -21.67 -0.16
N SER A 236 -1.49 -20.79 -0.73
CA SER A 236 -2.95 -20.92 -0.72
C SER A 236 -3.42 -22.25 -1.31
N GLY A 237 -2.77 -22.73 -2.38
CA GLY A 237 -3.06 -24.04 -2.97
C GLY A 237 -2.81 -25.24 -2.04
N ARG A 238 -1.86 -25.14 -1.10
CA ARG A 238 -1.38 -26.22 -0.22
C ARG A 238 -2.05 -26.29 1.15
N ILE A 239 -2.97 -25.38 1.50
CA ILE A 239 -3.63 -25.40 2.82
C ILE A 239 -4.63 -26.56 2.84
N GLU A 240 -4.17 -27.78 3.08
CA GLU A 240 -5.03 -28.87 3.53
C GLU A 240 -5.61 -28.48 4.90
N GLY A 241 -6.90 -28.79 5.09
CA GLY A 241 -7.72 -28.28 6.20
C GLY A 241 -7.24 -28.66 7.59
#